data_AF-A0AA39Q5M5-F1
#
_entry.id   AF-A0AA39Q5M5-F1
#
_cell.length_a   1.000
_cell.length_b   1.000
_cell.length_c   1.000
_cell.angle_alpha   90.00
_cell.angle_beta   90.00
_cell.angle_gamma   90.00
#
_symmetry.space_group_name_H-M   'P 1'
#
loop_
_entity.id
_entity.type
_entity.pdbx_description
1 polymer ?
#
loop_
_entity_poly.entity_id
_entity_poly.type
_entity_poly.pdbx_seq_one_letter_code
_entity_poly.pdbx_strand_id
1 'polypeptide(L)'
;MSQYLADEDLLRDPRNHSIPILDDEEKRAFMVMPRLITFDEPEFHCRREFVEALRQLLEASISYCSFICHRLILCPKGYHFAQTLSYDGVHWNRPSRPRCRVGPIWYYLIDFESAQQFPDGNENAVAKRPLRCGVKSSPEFSLGLPCNPFKLDVYNAAATFFELYEQYQGLDDFKPLLLDMMSEDPLARPDIPEALRRLNELVSSKDKVWLRGRIWMLCTWIKPPSPFVQYLWQKFPALLPYF
;
A
#
# COMPACT_ATOMS: atom_id res chain seq x y z
N MET A 1 -11.97 7.66 15.31
CA MET A 1 -10.94 7.37 14.29
C MET A 1 -10.63 8.61 13.46
N SER A 2 -11.63 9.31 12.90
CA SER A 2 -11.40 10.56 12.14
C SER A 2 -10.66 11.63 12.95
N GLN A 3 -11.09 11.88 14.19
CA GLN A 3 -10.44 12.82 15.10
C GLN A 3 -8.99 12.45 15.46
N TYR A 4 -8.63 11.16 15.45
CA TYR A 4 -7.26 10.71 15.68
C TYR A 4 -6.39 10.89 14.43
N LEU A 5 -6.93 10.60 13.25
CA LEU A 5 -6.23 10.81 11.98
C LEU A 5 -6.10 12.29 11.60
N ALA A 6 -6.93 13.15 12.18
CA ALA A 6 -6.91 14.60 12.03
C ALA A 6 -6.09 15.33 13.12
N ASP A 7 -5.38 14.59 13.99
CA ASP A 7 -4.52 15.16 15.02
C ASP A 7 -3.35 15.93 14.38
N GLU A 8 -3.15 17.18 14.83
CA GLU A 8 -2.15 18.10 14.28
C GLU A 8 -0.71 17.61 14.44
N ASP A 9 -0.39 16.90 15.53
CA ASP A 9 0.96 16.39 15.76
C ASP A 9 1.24 15.19 14.86
N LEU A 10 0.22 14.34 14.64
CA LEU A 10 0.31 13.26 13.65
C LEU A 10 0.41 13.80 12.23
N LEU A 11 -0.32 14.85 11.85
CA LEU A 11 -0.25 15.46 10.53
C LEU A 11 1.11 16.13 10.24
N ARG A 12 1.86 16.51 11.28
CA ARG A 12 3.21 17.10 11.17
C ARG A 12 4.33 16.07 11.10
N ASP A 13 4.09 14.81 11.51
CA ASP A 13 5.11 13.77 11.38
C ASP A 13 5.32 13.43 9.89
N PRO A 14 6.51 13.63 9.31
CA PRO A 14 6.78 13.29 7.92
C PRO A 14 6.70 11.79 7.61
N ARG A 15 6.64 10.93 8.65
CA ARG A 15 6.43 9.49 8.55
C ARG A 15 4.95 9.11 8.64
N ASN A 16 4.06 10.07 8.88
CA ASN A 16 2.63 9.82 8.84
C ASN A 16 2.19 9.71 7.38
N HIS A 17 2.06 8.46 6.94
CA HIS A 17 1.54 8.13 5.62
C HIS A 17 0.03 7.91 5.64
N SER A 18 -0.72 8.40 6.63
CA SER A 18 -2.19 8.31 6.63
C SER A 18 -2.79 9.28 5.63
N ILE A 19 -3.85 8.86 4.93
CA ILE A 19 -4.59 9.78 4.04
C ILE A 19 -5.16 10.96 4.86
N PRO A 20 -4.95 12.22 4.42
CA PRO A 20 -5.50 13.35 5.14
C PRO A 20 -7.02 13.44 4.95
N ILE A 21 -7.71 13.82 6.00
CA ILE A 21 -9.16 14.09 5.99
C ILE A 21 -9.34 15.57 5.64
N LEU A 22 -10.05 15.85 4.53
CA LEU A 22 -10.29 17.22 4.06
C LEU A 22 -11.57 17.81 4.67
N ASP A 23 -12.58 16.97 4.89
CA ASP A 23 -13.85 17.33 5.53
C ASP A 23 -14.45 16.09 6.20
N ASP A 24 -15.12 16.31 7.33
CA ASP A 24 -15.81 15.26 8.10
C ASP A 24 -17.17 15.81 8.55
N GLU A 25 -18.23 15.50 7.79
CA GLU A 25 -19.59 15.87 8.19
C GLU A 25 -20.17 14.75 9.08
N GLU A 26 -19.86 14.82 10.38
CA GLU A 26 -20.30 13.84 11.40
C GLU A 26 -21.83 13.58 11.36
N LYS A 27 -22.62 14.54 10.87
CA LYS A 27 -24.08 14.45 10.75
C LYS A 27 -24.58 13.63 9.55
N ARG A 28 -23.75 13.40 8.53
CA ARG A 28 -24.16 12.75 7.27
C ARG A 28 -23.37 11.48 6.93
N ALA A 29 -22.50 11.01 7.82
CA ALA A 29 -21.76 9.75 7.71
C ALA A 29 -20.88 9.63 6.45
N PHE A 30 -20.41 10.74 5.88
CA PHE A 30 -19.43 10.73 4.79
C PHE A 30 -18.20 11.55 5.16
N MET A 31 -17.05 11.08 4.64
CA MET A 31 -15.74 11.69 4.85
C MET A 31 -15.18 12.10 3.48
N VAL A 32 -14.64 13.31 3.40
CA VAL A 32 -13.98 13.81 2.19
C VAL A 32 -12.47 13.64 2.35
N MET A 33 -11.86 12.98 1.37
CA MET A 33 -10.43 12.69 1.34
C MET A 33 -9.88 12.96 -0.06
N PRO A 34 -8.57 13.19 -0.23
CA PRO A 34 -7.99 13.36 -1.55
C PRO A 34 -8.25 12.14 -2.41
N ARG A 35 -8.48 12.38 -3.69
CA ARG A 35 -8.57 11.31 -4.66
C ARG A 35 -7.20 10.71 -4.93
N LEU A 36 -7.09 9.39 -4.79
CA LEU A 36 -5.83 8.64 -4.95
C LEU A 36 -5.94 7.60 -6.07
N ILE A 37 -4.79 7.22 -6.61
CA ILE A 37 -4.59 6.12 -7.56
C ILE A 37 -3.88 4.97 -6.82
N THR A 38 -4.06 3.72 -7.27
CA THR A 38 -3.31 2.56 -6.77
C THR A 38 -1.80 2.79 -6.85
N PHE A 39 -1.07 2.41 -5.80
CA PHE A 39 0.37 2.69 -5.64
C PHE A 39 1.28 2.22 -6.76
N ASP A 40 0.85 1.24 -7.54
CA ASP A 40 1.56 0.62 -8.66
C ASP A 40 1.18 1.21 -10.02
N GLU A 41 0.30 2.23 -10.09
CA GLU A 41 -0.13 2.88 -11.33
C GLU A 41 0.31 4.36 -11.45
N PRO A 42 1.04 4.78 -12.49
CA PRO A 42 1.65 3.97 -13.53
C PRO A 42 2.76 3.06 -12.97
N GLU A 43 3.11 2.08 -13.78
CA GLU A 43 4.09 1.05 -13.48
C GLU A 43 5.43 1.61 -13.01
N PHE A 44 6.11 0.84 -12.17
CA PHE A 44 7.45 1.20 -11.69
C PHE A 44 8.46 1.11 -12.84
N HIS A 45 9.22 2.18 -13.04
CA HIS A 45 10.22 2.28 -14.09
C HIS A 45 11.61 1.84 -13.61
N CYS A 46 11.97 2.16 -12.37
CA CYS A 46 13.29 1.85 -11.81
C CYS A 46 13.19 1.38 -10.35
N ARG A 47 14.27 0.75 -9.87
CA ARG A 47 14.34 0.20 -8.50
C ARG A 47 14.07 1.24 -7.43
N ARG A 48 14.50 2.48 -7.64
CA ARG A 48 14.22 3.60 -6.73
C ARG A 48 12.74 3.76 -6.44
N GLU A 49 11.87 3.63 -7.44
CA GLU A 49 10.43 3.84 -7.28
C GLU A 49 9.80 2.71 -6.45
N PHE A 50 10.23 1.47 -6.64
CA PHE A 50 9.85 0.33 -5.80
C PHE A 50 10.33 0.50 -4.35
N VAL A 51 11.59 0.91 -4.17
CA VAL A 51 12.20 1.18 -2.86
C VAL A 51 11.45 2.30 -2.13
N GLU A 52 11.10 3.38 -2.82
CA GLU A 52 10.38 4.51 -2.22
C GLU A 52 8.99 4.10 -1.74
N ALA A 53 8.27 3.28 -2.51
CA ALA A 53 6.98 2.75 -2.11
C ALA A 53 7.09 1.81 -0.91
N LEU A 54 8.03 0.85 -0.93
CA LEU A 54 8.22 -0.10 0.16
C LEU A 54 8.69 0.60 1.44
N ARG A 55 9.59 1.58 1.32
CA ARG A 55 10.09 2.34 2.47
C ARG A 55 8.97 3.12 3.15
N GLN A 56 8.16 3.87 2.38
CA GLN A 56 7.06 4.65 2.96
C GLN A 56 6.01 3.73 3.62
N LEU A 57 5.75 2.56 3.04
CA LEU A 57 4.90 1.56 3.68
C LEU A 57 5.46 1.12 5.04
N LEU A 58 6.76 0.86 5.14
CA LEU A 58 7.42 0.42 6.37
C LEU A 58 7.65 1.56 7.37
N GLU A 59 7.69 2.82 6.93
CA GLU A 59 7.72 3.98 7.82
C GLU A 59 6.36 4.19 8.50
N ALA A 60 5.29 3.88 7.79
CA ALA A 60 3.95 3.88 8.35
C ALA A 60 3.87 2.73 9.37
N SER A 61 3.78 3.04 10.66
CA SER A 61 3.61 2.02 11.70
C SER A 61 2.17 1.47 11.62
N ILE A 62 1.95 0.32 10.96
CA ILE A 62 0.59 -0.20 10.66
C ILE A 62 0.14 -1.22 11.71
N SER A 63 -1.16 -1.23 12.03
CA SER A 63 -1.76 -2.23 12.94
C SER A 63 -3.11 -2.87 12.51
N TYR A 64 -3.61 -2.67 11.30
CA TYR A 64 -4.30 -3.70 10.48
C TYR A 64 -4.90 -3.07 9.21
N CYS A 65 -4.35 -3.48 8.07
CA CYS A 65 -4.86 -3.29 6.72
C CYS A 65 -5.15 -1.86 6.28
N SER A 66 -4.13 -1.26 5.67
CA SER A 66 -4.32 -0.08 4.85
C SER A 66 -3.85 -0.32 3.43
N PHE A 67 -4.68 0.04 2.45
CA PHE A 67 -4.23 0.02 1.06
C PHE A 67 -3.25 1.16 0.83
N ILE A 68 -2.26 0.94 -0.02
CA ILE A 68 -1.35 1.98 -0.44
C ILE A 68 -1.91 2.60 -1.71
N CYS A 69 -2.09 3.91 -1.68
CA CYS A 69 -2.45 4.69 -2.84
C CYS A 69 -1.56 5.94 -2.91
N HIS A 70 -1.50 6.63 -4.03
CA HIS A 70 -0.75 7.89 -4.14
C HIS A 70 -1.59 8.96 -4.82
N ARG A 71 -1.18 10.22 -4.64
CA ARG A 71 -1.89 11.35 -5.26
C ARG A 71 -1.79 11.32 -6.78
N LEU A 72 -2.80 11.93 -7.39
CA LEU A 72 -2.97 12.23 -8.82
C LEU A 72 -1.85 13.02 -9.49
N ILE A 73 -0.73 13.33 -8.82
CA ILE A 73 0.39 14.08 -9.38
C ILE A 73 0.97 13.37 -10.63
N LEU A 74 0.84 12.04 -10.69
CA LEU A 74 1.23 11.24 -11.85
C LEU A 74 0.26 11.34 -13.03
N CYS A 75 -0.95 11.83 -12.82
CA CYS A 75 -1.98 12.02 -13.84
C CYS A 75 -2.40 13.50 -13.86
N PRO A 76 -1.69 14.38 -14.61
CA PRO A 76 -1.92 15.83 -14.56
C PRO A 76 -3.33 16.27 -14.96
N LYS A 77 -4.06 15.46 -15.74
CA LYS A 77 -5.48 15.71 -16.09
C LYS A 77 -6.47 14.96 -15.19
N GLY A 78 -5.97 14.25 -14.17
CA GLY A 78 -6.75 13.29 -13.41
C GLY A 78 -7.10 12.04 -14.22
N TYR A 79 -8.08 11.30 -13.72
CA TYR A 79 -8.78 10.22 -14.42
C TYR A 79 -10.28 10.34 -14.16
N HIS A 80 -11.12 9.68 -14.95
CA HIS A 80 -12.56 9.63 -14.76
C HIS A 80 -12.91 8.67 -13.62
N PHE A 81 -13.85 9.03 -12.75
CA PHE A 81 -14.13 8.25 -11.53
C PHE A 81 -14.64 6.84 -11.82
N ALA A 82 -15.41 6.68 -12.90
CA ALA A 82 -15.95 5.40 -13.36
C ALA A 82 -15.17 4.76 -14.52
N GLN A 83 -14.13 5.42 -15.02
CA GLN A 83 -13.30 4.89 -16.11
C GLN A 83 -11.85 5.22 -15.82
N THR A 84 -11.18 4.32 -15.09
CA THR A 84 -9.84 4.57 -14.54
C THR A 84 -8.76 4.76 -15.59
N LEU A 85 -9.01 4.33 -16.84
CA LEU A 85 -8.12 4.46 -17.99
C LEU A 85 -8.42 5.68 -18.87
N SER A 86 -9.40 6.51 -18.50
CA SER A 86 -9.79 7.73 -19.21
C SER A 86 -9.60 8.94 -18.31
N TYR A 87 -9.28 10.13 -18.86
CA TYR A 87 -9.36 11.38 -18.10
C TYR A 87 -10.73 12.08 -18.18
N ASP A 88 -11.52 11.82 -19.23
CA ASP A 88 -12.79 12.49 -19.50
C ASP A 88 -14.01 11.55 -19.49
N GLY A 89 -13.80 10.23 -19.36
CA GLY A 89 -14.84 9.21 -19.41
C GLY A 89 -15.31 8.89 -20.83
N VAL A 90 -14.64 9.43 -21.84
CA VAL A 90 -15.00 9.29 -23.26
C VAL A 90 -13.87 8.64 -24.05
N HIS A 91 -12.64 9.11 -23.83
CA HIS A 91 -11.47 8.64 -24.55
C HIS A 91 -10.62 7.74 -23.65
N TRP A 92 -10.14 6.61 -24.18
CA TRP A 92 -9.22 5.68 -23.52
C TRP A 92 -7.81 6.26 -23.47
N ASN A 93 -7.69 7.44 -22.88
CA ASN A 93 -6.46 8.18 -22.72
C ASN A 93 -6.42 8.67 -21.28
N ARG A 94 -5.42 8.21 -20.54
CA ARG A 94 -5.04 8.76 -19.25
C ARG A 94 -3.60 9.21 -19.36
N PRO A 95 -3.33 10.51 -19.63
CA PRO A 95 -1.97 10.99 -19.70
C PRO A 95 -1.31 10.81 -18.34
N SER A 96 -0.28 9.97 -18.29
CA SER A 96 0.50 9.71 -17.09
C SER A 96 1.94 10.21 -17.27
N ARG A 97 2.54 10.65 -16.17
CA ARG A 97 3.95 11.02 -16.10
C ARG A 97 4.71 9.91 -15.38
N PRO A 98 5.93 9.53 -15.83
CA PRO A 98 6.78 8.64 -15.07
C PRO A 98 7.07 9.20 -13.67
N ARG A 99 7.08 8.32 -12.64
CA ARG A 99 7.28 8.72 -11.24
C ARG A 99 8.58 9.50 -11.05
N CYS A 100 9.67 9.03 -11.66
CA CYS A 100 10.96 9.71 -11.67
C CYS A 100 10.96 11.16 -12.24
N ARG A 101 9.91 11.62 -12.93
CA ARG A 101 9.85 12.96 -13.54
C ARG A 101 9.02 14.00 -12.75
N VAL A 102 8.29 13.60 -11.71
CA VAL A 102 7.35 14.51 -11.01
C VAL A 102 7.75 14.87 -9.59
N GLY A 103 8.90 14.38 -9.11
CA GLY A 103 9.37 14.62 -7.74
C GLY A 103 9.03 13.46 -6.79
N PRO A 104 9.24 13.63 -5.47
CA PRO A 104 8.92 12.59 -4.49
C PRO A 104 7.42 12.26 -4.53
N ILE A 105 7.13 10.96 -4.61
CA ILE A 105 5.76 10.45 -4.58
C ILE A 105 5.41 10.15 -3.13
N TRP A 106 4.29 10.68 -2.66
CA TRP A 106 3.73 10.36 -1.35
C TRP A 106 2.76 9.19 -1.49
N TYR A 107 3.03 8.15 -0.72
CA TYR A 107 2.19 6.98 -0.60
C TYR A 107 1.34 7.10 0.66
N TYR A 108 0.05 6.84 0.54
CA TYR A 108 -0.93 6.98 1.60
C TYR A 108 -1.59 5.64 1.91
N LEU A 109 -1.65 5.35 3.20
CA LEU A 109 -2.49 4.35 3.82
C LEU A 109 -3.93 4.84 3.84
N ILE A 110 -4.85 4.02 3.32
CA ILE A 110 -6.29 4.25 3.34
C ILE A 110 -7.03 3.09 3.98
N ASP A 111 -8.34 3.25 4.19
CA ASP A 111 -9.27 2.22 4.67
C ASP A 111 -9.00 1.75 6.12
N PHE A 112 -8.95 2.72 7.04
CA PHE A 112 -8.77 2.49 8.48
C PHE A 112 -10.01 1.90 9.17
N GLU A 113 -11.01 1.39 8.44
CA GLU A 113 -12.24 0.85 9.04
C GLU A 113 -11.98 -0.36 9.95
N SER A 114 -10.89 -1.08 9.67
CA SER A 114 -10.45 -2.27 10.40
C SER A 114 -9.37 -1.98 11.44
N ALA A 115 -8.85 -0.74 11.47
CA ALA A 115 -7.72 -0.39 12.32
C ALA A 115 -8.13 -0.36 13.79
N GLN A 116 -7.26 -0.89 14.64
CA GLN A 116 -7.43 -0.94 16.09
C GLN A 116 -6.25 -0.27 16.76
N GLN A 117 -6.49 0.38 17.91
CA GLN A 117 -5.44 0.96 18.73
C GLN A 117 -5.00 -0.05 19.78
N PHE A 118 -3.69 -0.20 19.95
CA PHE A 118 -3.07 -1.08 20.94
C PHE A 118 -2.23 -0.25 21.91
N PRO A 119 -2.85 0.35 22.94
CA PRO A 119 -2.15 1.22 23.88
C PRO A 119 -1.10 0.49 24.71
N ASP A 120 -1.25 -0.83 24.89
CA ASP A 120 -0.33 -1.69 25.64
C ASP A 120 0.90 -2.14 24.82
N GLY A 121 1.04 -1.63 23.58
CA GLY A 121 2.18 -1.88 22.72
C GLY A 121 2.09 -3.16 21.87
N ASN A 122 3.11 -3.36 21.03
CA ASN A 122 3.05 -4.31 19.92
C ASN A 122 3.20 -5.77 20.36
N GLU A 123 4.00 -6.05 21.40
CA GLU A 123 4.42 -7.42 21.74
C GLU A 123 3.25 -8.30 22.20
N ASN A 124 2.35 -7.72 22.98
CA ASN A 124 1.19 -8.41 23.57
C ASN A 124 -0.13 -8.10 22.84
N ALA A 125 -0.08 -7.39 21.72
CA ALA A 125 -1.26 -7.08 20.93
C ALA A 125 -1.87 -8.36 20.37
N VAL A 126 -3.12 -8.63 20.75
CA VAL A 126 -3.88 -9.77 20.24
C VAL A 126 -5.17 -9.23 19.66
N ALA A 127 -5.31 -9.32 18.34
CA ALA A 127 -6.54 -8.99 17.66
C ALA A 127 -7.35 -10.27 17.41
N LYS A 128 -8.60 -10.29 17.86
CA LYS A 128 -9.60 -11.25 17.38
C LYS A 128 -10.27 -10.64 16.15
N ARG A 129 -10.01 -11.24 14.98
CA ARG A 129 -10.68 -11.08 13.68
C ARG A 129 -11.55 -9.82 13.47
N PRO A 130 -11.24 -9.03 12.41
CA PRO A 130 -12.26 -8.56 11.48
C PRO A 130 -12.06 -9.21 10.10
N LEU A 131 -13.19 -9.56 9.47
CA LEU A 131 -13.31 -10.51 8.37
C LEU A 131 -12.87 -10.02 6.98
N ARG A 132 -12.27 -8.83 6.83
CA ARG A 132 -12.59 -8.03 5.64
C ARG A 132 -11.45 -7.58 4.73
N CYS A 133 -10.21 -7.48 5.20
CA CYS A 133 -9.10 -7.03 4.35
C CYS A 133 -7.84 -7.82 4.68
N GLY A 134 -7.10 -8.25 3.67
CA GLY A 134 -5.88 -9.06 3.79
C GLY A 134 -5.68 -9.95 2.57
N VAL A 135 -4.43 -10.14 2.14
CA VAL A 135 -4.10 -11.17 1.15
C VAL A 135 -4.49 -12.50 1.80
N LYS A 136 -5.38 -13.26 1.15
CA LYS A 136 -5.98 -14.51 1.68
C LYS A 136 -4.95 -15.62 1.96
N SER A 137 -3.66 -15.35 1.86
CA SER A 137 -2.57 -16.31 1.93
C SER A 137 -1.93 -16.45 3.30
N SER A 138 -2.17 -15.56 4.27
CA SER A 138 -1.49 -15.72 5.56
C SER A 138 -2.03 -16.96 6.31
N PRO A 139 -1.15 -17.77 6.92
CA PRO A 139 -1.56 -19.00 7.60
C PRO A 139 -2.52 -18.75 8.76
N GLU A 140 -2.28 -17.68 9.51
CA GLU A 140 -3.13 -17.25 10.62
C GLU A 140 -4.54 -16.84 10.16
N PHE A 141 -4.67 -16.28 8.96
CA PHE A 141 -5.96 -15.89 8.39
C PHE A 141 -6.81 -17.13 8.04
N SER A 142 -6.17 -18.18 7.51
CA SER A 142 -6.83 -19.44 7.14
C SER A 142 -7.33 -20.23 8.36
N LEU A 143 -6.67 -20.10 9.51
CA LEU A 143 -6.99 -20.83 10.73
C LEU A 143 -7.95 -20.08 11.67
N GLY A 144 -8.20 -18.79 11.43
CA GLY A 144 -9.10 -17.97 12.24
C GLY A 144 -8.64 -17.78 13.69
N LEU A 145 -7.34 -17.95 13.94
CA LEU A 145 -6.74 -17.86 15.27
C LEU A 145 -6.50 -16.40 15.65
N PRO A 146 -6.58 -16.03 16.94
CA PRO A 146 -6.07 -14.75 17.41
C PRO A 146 -4.61 -14.61 17.01
N CYS A 147 -4.26 -13.49 16.39
CA CYS A 147 -2.89 -13.24 15.94
C CYS A 147 -2.42 -11.84 16.37
N ASN A 148 -1.11 -11.67 16.37
CA ASN A 148 -0.51 -10.38 16.59
C ASN A 148 -0.73 -9.51 15.34
N PRO A 149 -1.41 -8.36 15.46
CA PRO A 149 -1.82 -7.59 14.31
C PRO A 149 -0.65 -7.00 13.53
N PHE A 150 0.37 -6.55 14.25
CA PHE A 150 1.60 -5.97 13.68
C PHE A 150 2.39 -7.01 12.88
N LYS A 151 2.42 -8.27 13.33
CA LYS A 151 3.05 -9.36 12.57
C LYS A 151 2.28 -9.72 11.30
N LEU A 152 0.95 -9.59 11.29
CA LEU A 152 0.21 -9.75 10.05
C LEU A 152 0.48 -8.59 9.10
N ASP A 153 0.56 -7.35 9.57
CA ASP A 153 0.84 -6.22 8.68
C ASP A 153 2.20 -6.34 7.99
N VAL A 154 3.23 -6.86 8.69
CA VAL A 154 4.51 -7.22 8.07
C VAL A 154 4.31 -8.23 6.94
N TYR A 155 3.52 -9.28 7.16
CA TYR A 155 3.21 -10.29 6.14
C TYR A 155 2.45 -9.68 4.96
N ASN A 156 1.39 -8.92 5.22
CA ASN A 156 0.56 -8.30 4.17
C ASN A 156 1.35 -7.30 3.33
N ALA A 157 2.21 -6.50 3.98
CA ALA A 157 3.11 -5.57 3.32
C ALA A 157 4.04 -6.32 2.35
N ALA A 158 4.69 -7.39 2.83
CA ALA A 158 5.59 -8.16 1.99
C ALA A 158 4.87 -8.96 0.91
N ALA A 159 3.72 -9.57 1.20
CA ALA A 159 2.91 -10.29 0.21
C ALA A 159 2.50 -9.38 -0.94
N THR A 160 2.04 -8.16 -0.63
CA THR A 160 1.70 -7.13 -1.63
C THR A 160 2.90 -6.80 -2.53
N PHE A 161 4.09 -6.63 -1.94
CA PHE A 161 5.32 -6.33 -2.69
C PHE A 161 5.92 -7.57 -3.37
N PHE A 162 5.62 -8.77 -2.90
CA PHE A 162 6.04 -10.02 -3.51
C PHE A 162 5.24 -10.30 -4.79
N GLU A 163 3.92 -10.08 -4.77
CA GLU A 163 3.09 -10.14 -5.98
C GLU A 163 3.59 -9.17 -7.06
N LEU A 164 4.03 -7.98 -6.65
CA LEU A 164 4.69 -7.04 -7.55
C LEU A 164 6.07 -7.53 -7.99
N TYR A 165 6.90 -8.03 -7.08
CA TYR A 165 8.20 -8.61 -7.41
C TYR A 165 8.07 -9.67 -8.52
N GLU A 166 7.08 -10.55 -8.43
CA GLU A 166 6.84 -11.59 -9.44
C GLU A 166 6.44 -11.04 -10.82
N GLN A 167 5.90 -9.82 -10.88
CA GLN A 167 5.52 -9.15 -12.12
C GLN A 167 6.67 -8.37 -12.77
N TYR A 168 7.82 -8.20 -12.12
CA TYR A 168 8.93 -7.38 -12.61
C TYR A 168 10.26 -8.11 -12.65
N GLN A 169 11.04 -7.86 -13.69
CA GLN A 169 12.45 -8.25 -13.75
C GLN A 169 13.35 -7.18 -13.09
N GLY A 170 14.42 -7.64 -12.43
CA GLY A 170 15.46 -6.77 -11.87
C GLY A 170 15.25 -6.36 -10.42
N LEU A 171 14.40 -7.10 -9.68
CA LEU A 171 14.10 -6.89 -8.25
C LEU A 171 14.59 -8.03 -7.34
N ASP A 172 15.45 -8.92 -7.83
CA ASP A 172 15.88 -10.13 -7.10
C ASP A 172 16.58 -9.84 -5.76
N ASP A 173 17.25 -8.69 -5.65
CA ASP A 173 17.87 -8.22 -4.41
C ASP A 173 16.87 -8.08 -3.24
N PHE A 174 15.58 -7.86 -3.51
CA PHE A 174 14.55 -7.67 -2.48
C PHE A 174 13.94 -8.98 -1.98
N LYS A 175 14.07 -10.07 -2.76
CA LYS A 175 13.44 -11.36 -2.47
C LYS A 175 13.75 -11.89 -1.06
N PRO A 176 15.00 -11.88 -0.56
CA PRO A 176 15.29 -12.39 0.79
C PRO A 176 14.51 -11.66 1.88
N LEU A 177 14.47 -10.32 1.82
CA LEU A 177 13.73 -9.51 2.80
C LEU A 177 12.23 -9.78 2.74
N LEU A 178 11.65 -9.85 1.53
CA LEU A 178 10.23 -10.13 1.35
C LEU A 178 9.86 -11.51 1.88
N LEU A 179 10.69 -12.53 1.63
CA LEU A 179 10.45 -13.89 2.13
C LEU A 179 10.54 -13.96 3.67
N ASP A 180 11.50 -13.29 4.29
CA ASP A 180 11.61 -13.23 5.76
C ASP A 180 10.36 -12.58 6.40
N MET A 181 9.87 -11.50 5.80
CA MET A 181 8.64 -10.82 6.22
C MET A 181 7.39 -11.67 6.00
N MET A 182 7.40 -12.55 4.98
CA MET A 182 6.32 -13.50 4.68
C MET A 182 6.49 -14.86 5.37
N SER A 183 7.36 -14.97 6.39
CA SER A 183 7.52 -16.23 7.13
C SER A 183 6.18 -16.74 7.64
N GLU A 184 5.94 -18.05 7.51
CA GLU A 184 4.73 -18.71 7.99
C GLU A 184 4.61 -18.60 9.52
N ASP A 185 5.73 -18.67 10.24
CA ASP A 185 5.80 -18.42 11.68
C ASP A 185 5.82 -16.91 11.96
N PRO A 186 4.77 -16.33 12.62
CA PRO A 186 4.74 -14.92 12.95
C PRO A 186 5.89 -14.44 13.83
N LEU A 187 6.46 -15.32 14.67
CA LEU A 187 7.59 -14.99 15.54
C LEU A 187 8.91 -14.88 14.77
N ALA A 188 9.04 -15.64 13.68
CA ALA A 188 10.21 -15.60 12.80
C ALA A 188 10.22 -14.36 11.87
N ARG A 189 9.08 -13.71 11.66
CA ARG A 189 9.01 -12.47 10.87
C ARG A 189 9.79 -11.35 11.59
N PRO A 190 10.53 -10.48 10.88
CA PRO A 190 11.03 -9.24 11.46
C PRO A 190 9.86 -8.36 11.93
N ASP A 191 10.11 -7.44 12.86
CA ASP A 191 9.19 -6.33 13.09
C ASP A 191 9.38 -5.25 12.01
N ILE A 192 8.48 -4.26 11.95
CA ILE A 192 8.55 -3.18 10.98
C ILE A 192 9.86 -2.37 11.09
N PRO A 193 10.33 -1.96 12.29
CA PRO A 193 11.62 -1.29 12.45
C PRO A 193 12.80 -2.09 11.89
N GLU A 194 12.84 -3.40 12.15
CA GLU A 194 13.86 -4.31 11.66
C GLU A 194 13.78 -4.48 10.14
N ALA A 195 12.58 -4.64 9.58
CA ALA A 195 12.38 -4.71 8.13
C ALA A 195 12.84 -3.42 7.43
N LEU A 196 12.50 -2.26 8.00
CA LEU A 196 12.94 -0.95 7.52
C LEU A 196 14.46 -0.79 7.61
N ARG A 197 15.08 -1.24 8.71
CA ARG A 197 16.54 -1.24 8.87
C ARG A 197 17.20 -2.09 7.79
N ARG A 198 16.74 -3.33 7.58
CA ARG A 198 17.26 -4.24 6.54
C ARG A 198 17.11 -3.65 5.13
N LEU A 199 15.96 -3.03 4.83
CA LEU A 199 15.76 -2.33 3.56
C LEU A 199 16.75 -1.19 3.37
N ASN A 200 16.97 -0.38 4.41
CA ASN A 200 17.89 0.74 4.35
C ASN A 200 19.35 0.28 4.21
N GLU A 201 19.74 -0.83 4.84
CA GLU A 201 21.06 -1.44 4.66
C GLU A 201 21.26 -1.98 3.25
N LEU A 202 20.26 -2.70 2.71
CA LEU A 202 20.25 -3.14 1.32
C LEU A 202 20.48 -1.95 0.39
N VAL A 203 19.71 -0.88 0.54
CA VAL A 203 19.81 0.31 -0.31
C VAL A 203 21.15 1.04 -0.14
N SER A 204 21.65 1.15 1.10
CA SER A 204 22.91 1.85 1.39
C SER A 204 24.13 1.11 0.84
N SER A 205 24.03 -0.21 0.66
CA SER A 205 25.07 -1.02 0.02
C SER A 205 25.17 -0.83 -1.51
N LYS A 206 24.18 -0.17 -2.13
CA LYS A 206 24.08 0.01 -3.59
C LYS A 206 24.42 1.44 -4.00
N ASP A 207 24.88 1.62 -5.24
CA ASP A 207 25.15 2.94 -5.78
C ASP A 207 23.90 3.60 -6.42
N LYS A 208 24.04 4.89 -6.78
CA LYS A 208 22.97 5.65 -7.45
C LYS A 208 22.63 5.09 -8.84
N VAL A 209 23.55 4.39 -9.50
CA VAL A 209 23.35 3.81 -10.84
C VAL A 209 22.41 2.61 -10.72
N TRP A 210 22.61 1.76 -9.73
CA TRP A 210 21.75 0.62 -9.41
C TRP A 210 20.33 1.07 -9.09
N LEU A 211 20.16 2.13 -8.27
CA LEU A 211 18.83 2.67 -7.93
C LEU A 211 18.09 3.21 -9.16
N ARG A 212 18.81 3.81 -10.10
CA ARG A 212 18.26 4.29 -11.38
C ARG A 212 18.13 3.18 -12.43
N GLY A 213 18.63 1.99 -12.12
CA GLY A 213 18.55 0.84 -12.99
C GLY A 213 17.10 0.50 -13.30
N ARG A 214 16.84 0.32 -14.60
CA ARG A 214 15.50 0.05 -15.12
C ARG A 214 15.04 -1.34 -14.71
N ILE A 215 13.78 -1.44 -14.34
CA ILE A 215 13.05 -2.69 -14.15
C ILE A 215 12.02 -2.83 -15.25
N TRP A 216 11.60 -4.06 -15.52
CA TRP A 216 10.72 -4.36 -16.64
C TRP A 216 9.55 -5.17 -16.16
N MET A 217 8.34 -4.68 -16.39
CA MET A 217 7.16 -5.48 -16.17
C MET A 217 7.15 -6.64 -17.17
N LEU A 218 6.98 -7.85 -16.65
CA LEU A 218 6.73 -9.04 -17.44
C LEU A 218 5.31 -8.89 -18.02
N CYS A 219 5.19 -8.61 -19.32
CA CYS A 219 3.90 -8.42 -19.99
C CYS A 219 2.96 -9.61 -19.73
N THR A 220 2.05 -9.47 -18.77
CA THR A 220 0.87 -10.31 -18.63
C THR A 220 -0.32 -9.52 -19.19
N TRP A 221 -0.89 -10.01 -20.28
CA TRP A 221 -1.95 -9.33 -21.05
C TRP A 221 -3.28 -9.18 -20.28
N ILE A 222 -3.33 -9.59 -19.02
CA ILE A 222 -4.44 -9.38 -18.11
C ILE A 222 -3.80 -9.13 -16.74
N LYS A 223 -3.65 -7.86 -16.36
CA LYS A 223 -3.50 -7.56 -14.93
C LYS A 223 -4.81 -8.02 -14.30
N PRO A 224 -4.81 -8.97 -13.36
CA PRO A 224 -5.98 -9.12 -12.52
C PRO A 224 -6.24 -7.74 -11.89
N PRO A 225 -7.51 -7.38 -11.64
CA PRO A 225 -7.82 -6.11 -11.01
C PRO A 225 -7.01 -6.02 -9.73
N SER A 226 -6.46 -4.84 -9.42
CA SER A 226 -5.68 -4.68 -8.18
C SER A 226 -6.51 -5.17 -6.99
N PRO A 227 -5.89 -5.65 -5.90
CA PRO A 227 -6.62 -6.09 -4.71
C PRO A 227 -7.66 -5.07 -4.23
N PHE A 228 -7.39 -3.77 -4.43
CA PHE A 228 -8.32 -2.68 -4.20
C PHE A 228 -9.54 -2.69 -5.13
N VAL A 229 -9.35 -2.89 -6.44
CA VAL A 229 -10.47 -3.02 -7.40
C VAL A 229 -11.27 -4.29 -7.14
N GLN A 230 -10.61 -5.42 -6.86
CA GLN A 230 -11.29 -6.65 -6.46
C GLN A 230 -12.10 -6.48 -5.18
N TYR A 231 -11.56 -5.72 -4.22
CA TYR A 231 -12.24 -5.37 -2.98
C TYR A 231 -13.46 -4.47 -3.21
N LEU A 232 -13.34 -3.41 -4.03
CA LEU A 232 -14.48 -2.57 -4.42
C LEU A 232 -15.57 -3.38 -5.13
N TRP A 233 -15.18 -4.32 -5.99
CA TRP A 233 -16.12 -5.23 -6.65
C TRP A 233 -16.84 -6.15 -5.68
N GLN A 234 -16.14 -6.68 -4.67
CA GLN A 234 -16.76 -7.51 -3.63
C GLN A 234 -17.67 -6.71 -2.68
N LYS A 235 -17.30 -5.46 -2.35
CA LYS A 235 -17.99 -4.64 -1.34
C LYS A 235 -19.15 -3.84 -1.92
N PHE A 236 -19.06 -3.42 -3.19
CA PHE A 236 -20.05 -2.58 -3.86
C PHE A 236 -20.41 -3.15 -5.25
N PRO A 237 -21.09 -4.31 -5.33
CA PRO A 237 -21.44 -4.93 -6.61
C PRO A 237 -22.38 -4.06 -7.47
N ALA A 238 -23.14 -3.15 -6.85
CA ALA A 238 -23.97 -2.18 -7.56
C ALA A 238 -23.18 -1.11 -8.35
N LEU A 239 -21.88 -0.97 -8.08
CA LEU A 239 -20.99 -0.09 -8.82
C LEU A 239 -20.30 -0.79 -10.02
N LEU A 240 -20.52 -2.10 -10.23
CA LEU A 240 -19.97 -2.85 -11.37
C LEU A 240 -20.19 -2.20 -12.75
N PRO A 241 -21.36 -1.63 -13.09
CA PRO A 241 -21.55 -1.00 -14.40
C PRO A 241 -20.79 0.32 -14.57
N TYR A 242 -20.06 0.76 -13.53
CA TYR A 242 -19.28 2.00 -13.50
C TYR A 242 -17.78 1.73 -13.28
N PHE A 243 -17.28 0.52 -13.55
CA PHE A 243 -15.85 0.16 -13.51
C PHE A 243 -15.41 -0.58 -14.78
#